data_AF-A0A5E4Z663-F1
#
_entry.id   AF-A0A5E4Z663-F1
#
_cell.length_a   1.000
_cell.length_b   1.000
_cell.length_c   1.000
_cell.angle_alpha   90.00
_cell.angle_beta   90.00
_cell.angle_gamma   90.00
#
_symmetry.space_group_name_H-M   'P 1'
#
loop_
_entity.id
_entity.type
_entity.pdbx_description
1 polymer ?
#
loop_
_entity_poly.entity_id
_entity_poly.type
_entity_poly.pdbx_seq_one_letter_code
_entity_poly.pdbx_strand_id
1 'polypeptide(L)'
;MKCSSCQVDMAANSKFCSACGQQQQQQQEPGLGENDAIRKKLSQFKTITKSRCLECGYSGDFGVTGVQKPSWIWGWWIFEFIISVVTLPFNVFGFFLWVVVFIAINLGIEKAYYRKRMRCPSCDKDLLEVKRV
;
A
#
# COMPACT_ATOMS: atom_id res chain seq x y z
N MET A 1 23.89 13.33 -24.09
CA MET A 1 24.47 13.13 -22.73
C MET A 1 24.95 11.69 -22.67
N LYS A 2 26.11 11.39 -22.07
CA LYS A 2 26.63 10.01 -22.06
C LYS A 2 26.21 9.26 -20.80
N CYS A 3 25.87 7.99 -20.94
CA CYS A 3 25.58 7.12 -19.81
C CYS A 3 26.82 6.97 -18.91
N SER A 4 26.68 7.14 -17.59
CA SER A 4 27.80 6.96 -16.64
C SER A 4 28.33 5.53 -16.57
N SER A 5 27.51 4.53 -16.92
CA SER A 5 27.88 3.12 -16.82
C SER A 5 28.46 2.56 -18.11
N CYS A 6 27.88 2.89 -19.27
CA CYS A 6 28.31 2.33 -20.57
C CYS A 6 28.86 3.37 -21.55
N GLN A 7 28.91 4.66 -21.17
CA GLN A 7 29.40 5.77 -22.00
C GLN A 7 28.70 5.98 -23.35
N VAL A 8 27.58 5.29 -23.60
CA VAL A 8 26.78 5.44 -24.82
C VAL A 8 26.03 6.77 -24.79
N ASP A 9 25.94 7.43 -25.95
CA ASP A 9 25.18 8.66 -26.13
C ASP A 9 23.67 8.40 -26.00
N MET A 10 23.05 9.12 -25.07
CA MET A 10 21.64 9.03 -24.72
C MET A 10 20.91 10.29 -25.16
N ALA A 11 19.64 10.11 -25.55
CA ALA A 11 18.72 11.19 -25.85
C ALA A 11 18.55 12.10 -24.62
N ALA A 12 18.47 13.42 -24.84
CA ALA A 12 18.46 14.42 -23.77
C ALA A 12 17.35 14.22 -22.71
N ASN A 13 16.29 13.45 -23.03
CA ASN A 13 15.12 13.23 -22.18
C ASN A 13 14.91 11.75 -21.77
N SER A 14 15.84 10.84 -22.05
CA SER A 14 15.65 9.41 -21.72
C SER A 14 15.99 9.13 -20.26
N LYS A 15 15.00 8.68 -19.47
CA LYS A 15 15.17 8.30 -18.04
C LYS A 15 16.00 7.03 -17.82
N PHE A 16 16.16 6.21 -18.85
CA PHE A 16 16.86 4.93 -18.81
C PHE A 16 17.82 4.83 -19.98
N CYS A 17 18.97 4.19 -19.74
CA CYS A 17 19.89 3.87 -20.83
C CYS A 17 19.36 2.71 -21.65
N SER A 18 19.21 2.90 -22.96
CA SER A 18 18.79 1.86 -23.89
C SER A 18 19.79 0.71 -24.01
N ALA A 19 21.08 0.95 -23.73
CA ALA A 19 22.14 -0.04 -23.85
C ALA A 19 22.34 -0.88 -22.58
N CYS A 20 22.34 -0.27 -21.39
CA CYS A 20 22.62 -0.97 -20.13
C CYS A 20 21.41 -1.10 -19.20
N GLY A 21 20.27 -0.49 -19.53
CA GLY A 21 19.04 -0.53 -18.72
C GLY A 21 19.13 0.24 -17.39
N GLN A 22 20.29 0.84 -17.07
CA GLN A 22 20.45 1.57 -15.82
C GLN A 22 19.68 2.91 -15.87
N GLN A 23 18.98 3.17 -14.77
CA GLN A 23 18.31 4.43 -14.51
C GLN A 23 19.38 5.45 -14.11
N GLN A 24 19.53 6.55 -14.87
CA GLN A 24 20.46 7.59 -14.46
C GLN A 24 19.91 8.24 -13.19
N GLN A 25 20.67 8.10 -12.10
CA GLN A 25 20.37 8.73 -10.82
C GLN A 25 20.52 10.25 -10.97
N GLN A 26 19.40 10.91 -11.21
CA GLN A 26 19.03 12.05 -10.41
C GLN A 26 17.68 11.72 -9.80
N GLN A 27 17.72 10.95 -8.70
CA GLN A 27 16.77 11.27 -7.64
C GLN A 27 17.08 12.71 -7.29
N GLN A 28 16.25 13.63 -7.77
CA GLN A 28 16.11 14.95 -7.18
C GLN A 28 15.90 14.68 -5.69
N GLU A 29 16.96 14.80 -4.89
CA GLU A 29 16.79 15.23 -3.53
C GLU A 29 16.02 16.54 -3.65
N PRO A 30 14.81 16.63 -3.07
CA PRO A 30 14.07 17.88 -3.11
C PRO A 30 15.02 18.95 -2.57
N GLY A 31 15.14 20.09 -3.25
CA GLY A 31 15.92 21.21 -2.71
C GLY A 31 15.42 21.52 -1.29
N LEU A 32 16.26 22.10 -0.42
CA LEU A 32 15.95 22.35 0.99
C LEU A 32 14.52 22.92 1.21
N GLY A 33 14.06 23.83 0.32
CA GLY A 33 12.71 24.39 0.37
C GLY A 33 11.56 23.48 -0.13
N GLU A 34 11.82 22.51 -1.00
CA GLU A 34 10.82 21.52 -1.44
C GLU A 34 10.59 20.46 -0.35
N ASN A 35 11.63 20.09 0.39
CA ASN A 35 11.50 19.22 1.57
C ASN A 35 10.59 19.84 2.63
N ASP A 36 10.67 21.15 2.86
CA ASP A 36 9.80 21.82 3.84
C ASP A 36 8.33 21.83 3.40
N ALA A 37 8.06 22.02 2.11
CA ALA A 37 6.71 21.93 1.56
C ALA A 37 6.14 20.50 1.70
N ILE A 38 6.94 19.48 1.40
CA ILE A 38 6.57 18.07 1.58
C ILE A 38 6.31 17.77 3.06
N ARG A 39 7.18 18.24 3.96
CA ARG A 39 7.06 18.02 5.40
C ARG A 39 5.79 18.66 5.97
N LYS A 40 5.45 19.87 5.54
CA LYS A 40 4.21 20.57 5.92
C LYS A 40 2.96 19.87 5.40
N LYS A 41 3.02 19.27 4.21
CA LYS A 41 1.93 18.42 3.69
C LYS A 41 1.86 17.09 4.42
N LEU A 42 2.97 16.55 4.90
CA LEU A 42 2.98 15.27 5.62
C LEU A 42 2.53 15.40 7.09
N SER A 43 2.73 16.57 7.72
CA SER A 43 2.36 16.78 9.12
C SER A 43 0.85 16.71 9.39
N GLN A 44 0.00 16.81 8.36
CA GLN A 44 -1.45 16.63 8.50
C GLN A 44 -1.86 15.16 8.69
N PHE A 45 -0.98 14.21 8.39
CA PHE A 45 -1.29 12.78 8.46
C PHE A 45 -0.79 12.17 9.77
N LYS A 46 -1.65 11.37 10.41
CA LYS A 46 -1.32 10.67 11.66
C LYS A 46 -0.27 9.56 11.46
N THR A 47 -0.28 8.94 10.29
CA THR A 47 0.60 7.81 9.97
C THR A 47 1.30 8.08 8.65
N ILE A 48 2.61 7.88 8.66
CA ILE A 48 3.49 8.04 7.50
C ILE A 48 4.05 6.67 7.11
N THR A 49 4.16 6.40 5.81
CA THR A 49 4.73 5.14 5.30
C THR A 49 5.57 5.41 4.05
N LYS A 50 6.71 4.69 3.93
CA LYS A 50 7.56 4.78 2.75
C LYS A 50 6.99 3.99 1.59
N SER A 51 6.81 4.65 0.45
CA SER A 51 6.36 3.99 -0.78
C SER A 51 6.87 4.73 -2.03
N ARG A 52 6.54 4.23 -3.22
CA ARG A 52 6.87 4.86 -4.50
C ARG A 52 5.60 5.08 -5.30
N CYS A 53 5.40 6.31 -5.76
CA CYS A 53 4.31 6.67 -6.67
C CYS A 53 4.64 6.18 -8.08
N LEU A 54 3.74 5.39 -8.68
CA LEU A 54 3.89 4.88 -10.04
C LEU A 54 3.52 5.93 -11.11
N GLU A 55 2.78 6.97 -10.72
CA GLU A 55 2.33 8.04 -11.63
C GLU A 55 3.42 9.10 -11.86
N CYS A 56 3.98 9.64 -10.77
CA CYS A 56 4.98 10.72 -10.84
C CYS A 56 6.42 10.24 -10.60
N GLY A 57 6.62 9.01 -10.12
CA GLY A 57 7.94 8.47 -9.79
C GLY A 57 8.50 8.90 -8.43
N TYR A 58 7.77 9.73 -7.67
CA TYR A 58 8.17 10.15 -6.31
C TYR A 58 8.37 8.94 -5.39
N SER A 59 9.50 8.90 -4.69
CA SER A 59 9.88 7.84 -3.76
C SER A 59 10.24 8.48 -2.43
N GLY A 60 9.49 8.18 -1.39
CA GLY A 60 9.65 8.86 -0.11
C GLY A 60 8.51 8.55 0.85
N ASP A 61 8.25 9.50 1.74
CA ASP A 61 7.23 9.40 2.78
C ASP A 61 5.85 9.80 2.23
N PHE A 62 4.84 8.98 2.53
CA PHE A 62 3.45 9.19 2.12
C PHE A 62 2.56 9.29 3.34
N GLY A 63 1.55 10.16 3.26
CA GLY A 63 0.51 10.29 4.26
C GLY A 63 -0.59 9.26 4.06
N VAL A 64 -0.98 8.55 5.12
CA VAL A 64 -2.12 7.61 5.07
C VAL A 64 -3.42 8.40 5.27
N THR A 65 -4.28 8.45 4.26
CA THR A 65 -5.59 9.14 4.29
C THR A 65 -6.70 8.26 4.85
N GLY A 66 -6.55 6.94 4.78
CA GLY A 66 -7.55 6.02 5.33
C GLY A 66 -7.25 4.56 5.02
N VAL A 67 -8.13 3.69 5.49
CA VAL A 67 -8.08 2.26 5.18
C VAL A 67 -9.38 1.89 4.50
N GLN A 68 -9.29 1.34 3.29
CA GLN A 68 -10.46 0.87 2.58
C GLN A 68 -10.85 -0.49 3.14
N LYS A 69 -11.95 -0.53 3.89
CA LYS A 69 -12.54 -1.78 4.39
C LYS A 69 -13.42 -2.38 3.30
N PRO A 70 -13.29 -3.68 2.98
CA PRO A 70 -14.23 -4.34 2.08
C PRO A 70 -15.61 -4.36 2.73
N SER A 71 -16.63 -3.85 2.03
CA SER A 71 -18.02 -3.82 2.53
C SER A 71 -18.61 -5.23 2.74
N TRP A 72 -18.10 -6.23 2.03
CA TRP A 72 -18.56 -7.63 2.13
C TRP A 72 -18.30 -8.27 3.50
N ILE A 73 -17.34 -7.75 4.29
CA ILE A 73 -17.03 -8.29 5.62
C ILE A 73 -18.26 -8.27 6.53
N TRP A 74 -19.13 -7.26 6.42
CA TRP A 74 -20.36 -7.18 7.21
C TRP A 74 -21.33 -8.33 6.91
N GLY A 75 -21.44 -8.74 5.63
CA GLY A 75 -22.27 -9.87 5.24
C GLY A 75 -21.73 -11.20 5.78
N TRP A 76 -20.41 -11.35 5.81
CA TRP A 76 -19.74 -12.53 6.38
C TRP A 76 -20.06 -12.70 7.87
N TRP A 77 -19.94 -11.64 8.67
CA TRP A 77 -20.25 -11.70 10.12
C TRP A 77 -21.69 -12.12 10.42
N ILE A 78 -22.67 -11.65 9.64
CA ILE A 78 -24.08 -12.01 9.82
C ILE A 78 -24.32 -13.49 9.52
N PHE A 79 -23.74 -14.00 8.44
CA PHE A 79 -23.86 -15.41 8.06
C PHE A 79 -23.32 -16.35 9.15
N GLU A 80 -22.16 -16.00 9.72
CA GLU A 80 -21.51 -16.80 10.77
C GLU A 80 -22.30 -16.79 12.09
N PHE A 81 -22.94 -15.67 12.41
CA PHE A 81 -23.82 -15.58 13.58
C PHE A 81 -25.02 -16.54 13.45
N ILE A 82 -25.62 -16.62 12.25
CA ILE A 82 -26.76 -17.51 11.99
C ILE A 82 -26.34 -18.98 12.15
N ILE A 83 -25.19 -19.38 11.58
CA ILE A 83 -24.68 -20.76 11.70
C ILE A 83 -24.42 -21.13 13.17
N SER A 84 -23.82 -20.21 13.93
CA SER A 84 -23.50 -20.43 15.34
C SER A 84 -24.75 -20.73 16.17
N VAL A 85 -25.82 -19.95 15.97
CA VAL A 85 -27.09 -20.12 16.70
C VAL A 85 -27.75 -21.45 16.35
N VAL A 86 -27.69 -21.88 15.10
CA VAL A 86 -28.31 -23.13 14.63
C VAL A 86 -27.55 -24.37 15.10
N THR A 87 -26.21 -24.32 15.18
CA THR A 87 -25.37 -25.51 15.45
C THR A 87 -25.13 -25.78 16.94
N LEU A 88 -25.17 -24.74 17.79
CA LEU A 88 -25.02 -24.83 19.24
C LEU A 88 -25.86 -25.94 19.93
N PRO A 89 -27.17 -26.11 19.64
CA PRO A 89 -27.98 -27.13 20.32
C PRO A 89 -27.67 -28.57 19.90
N PHE A 90 -26.97 -28.79 18.78
CA PHE A 90 -26.75 -30.13 18.23
C PHE A 90 -25.35 -30.69 18.50
N ASN A 91 -24.31 -29.86 18.60
CA ASN A 91 -22.94 -30.35 18.77
C ASN A 91 -21.99 -29.32 19.40
N VAL A 92 -21.85 -29.40 20.73
CA VAL A 92 -20.98 -28.50 21.51
C VAL A 92 -19.50 -28.69 21.14
N PHE A 93 -19.03 -29.91 20.87
CA PHE A 93 -17.63 -30.17 20.54
C PHE A 93 -17.26 -29.63 19.15
N GLY A 94 -18.18 -29.77 18.18
CA GLY A 94 -18.04 -29.19 16.85
C GLY A 94 -18.00 -27.66 16.88
N PHE A 95 -18.76 -27.03 17.78
CA PHE A 95 -18.76 -25.58 17.97
C PHE A 95 -17.37 -25.05 18.39
N PHE A 96 -16.68 -25.71 19.34
CA PHE A 96 -15.34 -25.28 19.75
C PHE A 96 -14.32 -25.34 18.62
N LEU A 97 -14.30 -26.43 17.83
CA LEU A 97 -13.41 -26.53 16.67
C LEU A 97 -13.72 -25.46 15.62
N TRP A 98 -15.00 -25.19 15.38
CA TRP A 98 -15.44 -24.16 14.46
C TRP A 98 -14.99 -22.77 14.89
N VAL A 99 -15.09 -22.43 16.19
CA VAL A 99 -14.62 -21.15 16.74
C VAL A 99 -13.10 -20.97 16.52
N VAL A 100 -12.30 -22.01 16.72
CA VAL A 100 -10.84 -21.94 16.51
C VAL A 100 -10.50 -21.68 15.04
N VAL A 101 -11.13 -22.42 14.12
CA VAL A 101 -10.96 -22.23 12.68
C VAL A 101 -11.41 -20.82 12.27
N PHE A 102 -12.52 -20.35 12.80
CA PHE A 102 -13.04 -19.01 12.55
C PHE A 102 -12.06 -17.92 12.97
N ILE A 103 -11.47 -18.00 14.18
CA ILE A 103 -10.48 -17.03 14.65
C ILE A 103 -9.27 -16.99 13.69
N ALA A 104 -8.79 -18.16 13.27
CA ALA A 104 -7.66 -18.24 12.34
C ALA A 104 -7.98 -17.61 10.96
N ILE A 105 -9.17 -17.86 10.43
CA ILE A 105 -9.63 -17.29 9.16
C ILE A 105 -9.76 -15.77 9.25
N ASN A 106 -10.38 -15.23 10.30
CA ASN A 106 -10.54 -13.79 10.47
C ASN A 106 -9.20 -13.07 10.58
N LEU A 107 -8.26 -13.61 11.37
CA LEU A 107 -6.90 -13.07 11.46
C LEU A 107 -6.17 -13.08 10.11
N GLY A 108 -6.42 -14.08 9.26
CA GLY A 108 -5.88 -14.15 7.91
C GLY A 108 -6.49 -13.11 6.97
N ILE A 109 -7.81 -12.96 6.98
CA ILE A 109 -8.54 -12.01 6.14
C ILE A 109 -8.15 -10.56 6.48
N GLU A 110 -8.00 -10.24 7.76
CA GLU A 110 -7.58 -8.90 8.19
C GLU A 110 -6.22 -8.48 7.63
N LYS A 111 -5.28 -9.41 7.53
CA LYS A 111 -3.95 -9.09 6.95
C LYS A 111 -3.98 -9.01 5.43
N ALA A 112 -4.89 -9.72 4.78
CA ALA A 112 -4.94 -9.82 3.33
C ALA A 112 -5.75 -8.71 2.65
N TYR A 113 -6.83 -8.23 3.28
CA TYR A 113 -7.84 -7.41 2.59
C TYR A 113 -7.82 -5.92 2.93
N TYR A 114 -7.14 -5.52 4.00
CA TYR A 114 -7.08 -4.11 4.38
C TYR A 114 -6.06 -3.37 3.53
N ARG A 115 -6.54 -2.64 2.51
CA ARG A 115 -5.68 -1.76 1.70
C ARG A 115 -5.65 -0.36 2.31
N LYS A 116 -4.44 0.15 2.52
CA LYS A 116 -4.22 1.54 2.92
C LYS A 116 -4.40 2.45 1.70
N ARG A 117 -5.15 3.53 1.89
CA ARG A 117 -5.17 4.68 0.98
C ARG A 117 -4.09 5.65 1.43
N MET A 118 -3.25 6.05 0.49
CA MET A 118 -2.13 6.95 0.73
C MET A 118 -2.22 8.12 -0.23
N ARG A 119 -1.82 9.31 0.20
CA ARG A 119 -1.79 10.50 -0.65
C ARG A 119 -0.35 10.88 -0.96
N CYS A 120 -0.07 11.09 -2.25
CA CYS A 120 1.26 11.49 -2.70
C CYS A 120 1.48 12.99 -2.42
N PRO A 121 2.55 13.40 -1.73
CA PRO A 121 2.78 14.82 -1.45
C PRO A 121 3.17 15.64 -2.70
N SER A 122 3.70 14.98 -3.73
CA SER A 122 4.15 15.60 -4.98
C SER A 122 2.99 15.84 -5.95
N CYS A 123 2.24 14.80 -6.32
CA CYS A 123 1.13 14.92 -7.29
C CYS A 123 -0.27 15.06 -6.66
N ASP A 124 -0.36 15.01 -5.33
CA ASP A 124 -1.60 15.15 -4.55
C ASP A 124 -2.72 14.15 -4.88
N LYS A 125 -2.39 13.06 -5.58
CA LYS A 125 -3.32 11.96 -5.90
C LYS A 125 -3.41 10.97 -4.74
N ASP A 126 -4.61 10.46 -4.50
CA ASP A 126 -4.86 9.30 -3.65
C ASP A 126 -4.50 8.01 -4.39
N LEU A 127 -3.72 7.16 -3.73
CA LEU A 127 -3.16 5.92 -4.26
C LEU A 127 -3.53 4.77 -3.32
N LEU A 128 -3.68 3.58 -3.90
CA LEU A 128 -3.86 2.34 -3.16
C LEU A 128 -2.52 1.61 -3.03
N GLU A 129 -2.26 1.07 -1.85
CA GLU A 129 -1.09 0.22 -1.65
C GLU A 129 -1.15 -1.01 -2.57
N VAL A 130 -0.15 -1.15 -3.45
CA VAL A 130 0.07 -2.35 -4.24
C VAL A 130 1.25 -3.08 -3.61
N LYS A 131 0.95 -4.14 -2.87
CA LYS A 131 1.97 -5.04 -2.32
C LYS A 131 2.55 -5.84 -3.50
N ARG A 132 3.76 -5.50 -3.95
CA ARG A 132 4.51 -6.36 -4.87
C ARG A 132 4.90 -7.60 -4.06
N VAL A 133 4.30 -8.73 -4.44
CA VAL A 133 4.68 -10.07 -3.98
C VAL A 133 5.92 -10.51 -4.73
#